data_AF-A0A060C4C2-F1
#
_entry.id   AF-A0A060C4C2-F1
#
_cell.length_a   1.000
_cell.length_b   1.000
_cell.length_c   1.000
_cell.angle_alpha   90.00
_cell.angle_beta   90.00
_cell.angle_gamma   90.00
#
_symmetry.space_group_name_H-M   'P 1'
#
loop_
_entity.id
_entity.type
_entity.pdbx_description
1 polymer ?
#
loop_
_entity_poly.entity_id
_entity_poly.type
_entity_poly.pdbx_seq_one_letter_code
_entity_poly.pdbx_strand_id
1 'polypeptide(L)'
;MTLCPAHAGSGICFRRTDLPGTAPIPAAAEYVTNTLRATTLENGPAKVFTVEHILSALYAMQIDNCLIEMNAAEPPVADGGALTFTQMIRRAGILAQDEPARTLLLPHEFSVYEGPKFIVAL
;
A
#
# COMPACT_ATOMS: atom_id res chain seq x y z
N MET A 1 -4.94 -8.80 -10.56
CA MET A 1 -4.75 -8.32 -9.17
C MET A 1 -6.04 -8.56 -8.41
N THR A 2 -5.94 -9.09 -7.19
CA THR A 2 -7.09 -9.41 -6.33
C THR A 2 -6.89 -8.74 -4.98
N LEU A 3 -7.92 -8.09 -4.45
CA LEU A 3 -7.92 -7.52 -3.10
C LEU A 3 -8.62 -8.51 -2.18
N CYS A 4 -7.88 -9.06 -1.22
CA CYS A 4 -8.37 -10.07 -0.30
C CYS A 4 -8.51 -9.47 1.10
N PRO A 5 -9.62 -9.74 1.82
CA PRO A 5 -9.70 -9.44 3.25
C PRO A 5 -8.54 -10.09 4.01
N ALA A 6 -8.05 -9.41 5.04
CA ALA A 6 -6.98 -9.91 5.88
C ALA A 6 -7.33 -9.78 7.38
N HIS A 7 -6.64 -10.54 8.21
CA HIS A 7 -6.87 -10.53 9.67
C HIS A 7 -6.50 -9.19 10.29
N ALA A 8 -7.11 -8.86 11.43
CA ALA A 8 -6.76 -7.67 12.19
C ALA A 8 -5.25 -7.65 12.52
N GLY A 9 -4.63 -6.48 12.43
CA GLY A 9 -3.20 -6.29 12.68
C GLY A 9 -2.26 -6.77 11.57
N SER A 10 -2.78 -7.31 10.46
CA SER A 10 -1.95 -7.73 9.32
C SER A 10 -1.45 -6.56 8.47
N GLY A 11 -2.13 -5.42 8.49
CA GLY A 11 -1.83 -4.27 7.65
C GLY A 11 -2.12 -4.54 6.17
N ILE A 12 -1.58 -3.67 5.32
CA ILE A 12 -1.62 -3.85 3.86
C ILE A 12 -0.37 -4.60 3.42
N CYS A 13 -0.55 -5.72 2.72
CA CYS A 13 0.55 -6.55 2.21
C CYS A 13 0.36 -6.89 0.72
N PHE A 14 1.46 -6.96 -0.02
CA PHE A 14 1.47 -7.43 -1.41
C PHE A 14 1.99 -8.87 -1.50
N ARG A 15 1.31 -9.74 -2.27
CA ARG A 15 1.75 -11.11 -2.55
C ARG A 15 1.94 -11.31 -4.05
N ARG A 16 3.16 -11.66 -4.45
CA ARG A 16 3.54 -12.08 -5.81
C ARG A 16 3.19 -13.55 -6.01
N THR A 17 1.99 -13.84 -6.54
CA THR A 17 1.51 -15.21 -6.73
C THR A 17 2.23 -15.96 -7.84
N ASP A 18 2.94 -15.25 -8.71
CA ASP A 18 3.86 -15.80 -9.71
C ASP A 18 5.24 -16.18 -9.13
N LEU A 19 5.52 -15.84 -7.88
CA LEU A 19 6.74 -16.20 -7.15
C LEU A 19 6.39 -17.09 -5.93
N PRO A 20 6.12 -18.39 -6.14
CA PRO A 20 5.73 -19.28 -5.06
C PRO A 20 6.84 -19.40 -4.00
N GLY A 21 6.44 -19.52 -2.73
CA GLY A 21 7.37 -19.62 -1.60
C GLY A 21 7.92 -18.27 -1.10
N THR A 22 7.59 -17.16 -1.76
CA THR A 22 7.95 -15.83 -1.26
C THR A 22 6.96 -15.34 -0.21
N ALA A 23 7.49 -14.69 0.82
CA ALA A 23 6.65 -14.03 1.82
C ALA A 23 5.99 -12.79 1.21
N PRO A 24 4.78 -12.41 1.66
CA PRO A 24 4.21 -11.11 1.31
C PRO A 24 5.15 -9.95 1.68
N ILE A 25 5.04 -8.86 0.92
CA ILE A 25 5.77 -7.60 1.14
C ILE A 25 4.84 -6.65 1.91
N PRO A 26 5.14 -6.29 3.17
CA PRO A 26 4.36 -5.28 3.88
C PRO A 26 4.48 -3.92 3.20
N ALA A 27 3.37 -3.18 3.12
CA ALA A 27 3.34 -1.80 2.64
C ALA A 27 3.83 -0.83 3.73
N ALA A 28 5.10 -0.98 4.14
CA ALA A 28 5.74 -0.15 5.15
C ALA A 28 7.02 0.51 4.62
N ALA A 29 7.40 1.65 5.20
CA ALA A 29 8.54 2.45 4.75
C ALA A 29 9.86 1.66 4.72
N GLU A 30 10.03 0.72 5.65
CA GLU A 30 11.21 -0.15 5.74
C GLU A 30 11.42 -1.05 4.52
N TYR A 31 10.35 -1.32 3.76
CA TYR A 31 10.40 -2.14 2.55
C TYR A 31 10.54 -1.29 1.28
N VAL A 32 10.59 0.05 1.39
CA VAL A 32 10.80 0.94 0.24
C VAL A 32 12.26 0.90 -0.19
N THR A 33 12.52 0.41 -1.40
CA THR A 33 13.89 0.29 -1.94
C THR A 33 14.19 1.24 -3.08
N ASN A 34 13.17 1.81 -3.73
CA ASN A 34 13.35 2.76 -4.82
C ASN A 34 12.17 3.74 -4.90
N THR A 35 12.47 4.98 -5.27
CA THR A 35 11.53 6.09 -5.44
C THR A 35 11.70 6.82 -6.78
N LEU A 36 12.56 6.31 -7.67
CA LEU A 36 12.78 6.88 -8.99
C LEU A 36 11.60 6.56 -9.90
N ARG A 37 10.78 7.57 -10.19
CA ARG A 37 9.55 7.53 -11.02
C ARG A 37 8.36 6.79 -10.42
N ALA A 38 8.57 5.92 -9.43
CA ALA A 38 7.51 5.23 -8.70
C ALA A 38 8.00 4.76 -7.33
N THR A 39 7.08 4.52 -6.38
CA THR A 39 7.42 3.86 -5.12
C THR A 39 7.51 2.35 -5.33
N THR A 40 8.62 1.77 -4.90
CA THR A 40 8.91 0.34 -5.06
C THR A 40 9.11 -0.32 -3.71
N LEU A 41 8.44 -1.45 -3.50
CA LEU A 41 8.58 -2.28 -2.30
C LEU A 41 9.28 -3.61 -2.63
N GLU A 42 10.16 -4.08 -1.75
CA GLU A 42 10.85 -5.37 -1.88
C GLU A 42 10.90 -6.15 -0.57
N ASN A 43 10.63 -7.46 -0.61
CA ASN A 43 10.91 -8.39 0.50
C ASN A 43 11.57 -9.66 -0.06
N GLY A 44 12.87 -9.82 0.19
CA GLY A 44 13.67 -10.88 -0.41
C GLY A 44 13.61 -10.82 -1.95
N PRO A 45 13.25 -11.91 -2.64
CA PRO A 45 13.18 -11.93 -4.11
C PRO A 45 11.89 -11.29 -4.68
N ALA A 46 10.89 -10.99 -3.84
CA ALA A 46 9.64 -10.40 -4.29
C ALA A 46 9.77 -8.88 -4.35
N LYS A 47 9.31 -8.30 -5.47
CA LYS A 47 9.35 -6.86 -5.75
C LYS A 47 8.05 -6.39 -6.37
N VAL A 48 7.57 -5.22 -5.94
CA VAL A 48 6.38 -4.56 -6.47
C VAL A 48 6.66 -3.08 -6.74
N PHE A 49 6.45 -2.65 -7.98
CA PHE A 49 6.59 -1.27 -8.43
C PHE A 49 5.25 -0.54 -8.35
N THR A 50 5.27 0.80 -8.37
CA THR A 50 4.09 1.67 -8.59
C THR A 50 2.94 1.38 -7.62
N VAL A 51 3.25 1.26 -6.34
CA VAL A 51 2.27 0.92 -5.29
C VAL A 51 1.38 2.09 -4.87
N GLU A 52 1.81 3.32 -5.14
CA GLU A 52 1.25 4.56 -4.60
C GLU A 52 -0.25 4.76 -4.89
N HIS A 53 -0.74 4.41 -6.09
CA HIS A 53 -2.15 4.65 -6.45
C HIS A 53 -3.14 3.70 -5.75
N ILE A 54 -2.81 2.42 -5.63
CA ILE A 54 -3.63 1.46 -4.90
C ILE A 54 -3.57 1.74 -3.39
N LEU A 55 -2.39 2.10 -2.85
CA LEU A 55 -2.27 2.50 -1.45
C LEU A 55 -3.07 3.77 -1.14
N SER A 56 -3.08 4.75 -2.05
CA SER A 56 -3.92 5.94 -1.94
C SER A 56 -5.41 5.59 -1.89
N ALA A 57 -5.87 4.68 -2.75
CA ALA A 57 -7.27 4.22 -2.75
C ALA A 57 -7.65 3.50 -1.45
N LEU A 58 -6.79 2.61 -0.94
CA LEU A 58 -7.02 1.88 0.30
C LEU A 58 -7.05 2.82 1.50
N TYR A 59 -6.13 3.79 1.56
CA TYR A 59 -6.12 4.81 2.61
C TYR A 59 -7.38 5.68 2.59
N ALA A 60 -7.78 6.19 1.42
CA ALA A 60 -8.99 7.00 1.27
C ALA A 60 -10.27 6.25 1.65
N MET A 61 -10.29 4.92 1.48
CA MET A 61 -11.40 4.05 1.85
C MET A 61 -11.28 3.46 3.26
N GLN A 62 -10.29 3.90 4.06
CA GLN A 62 -10.06 3.45 5.44
C GLN A 62 -9.90 1.92 5.56
N ILE A 63 -9.12 1.32 4.64
CA ILE A 63 -8.80 -0.10 4.70
C ILE A 63 -7.50 -0.31 5.47
N ASP A 64 -7.60 -0.87 6.67
CA ASP A 64 -6.43 -1.17 7.51
C ASP A 64 -5.74 -2.48 7.12
N ASN A 65 -6.52 -3.51 6.78
CA ASN A 65 -6.04 -4.88 6.59
C ASN A 65 -6.45 -5.41 5.21
N CYS A 66 -5.48 -5.60 4.32
CA CYS A 66 -5.73 -6.13 2.98
C CYS A 66 -4.51 -6.86 2.43
N LEU A 67 -4.75 -8.06 1.90
CA LEU A 67 -3.76 -8.79 1.12
C LEU A 67 -4.01 -8.57 -0.38
N ILE A 68 -3.06 -7.94 -1.05
CA ILE A 68 -3.11 -7.61 -2.47
C ILE A 68 -2.34 -8.68 -3.23
N GLU A 69 -3.06 -9.54 -3.96
CA GLU A 69 -2.45 -10.59 -4.77
C GLU A 69 -2.26 -10.15 -6.21
N MET A 70 -1.09 -10.43 -6.77
CA MET A 70 -0.75 -10.13 -8.16
C MET A 70 0.26 -11.12 -8.71
N ASN A 71 0.15 -11.40 -10.01
CA ASN A 71 1.00 -12.33 -10.74
C ASN A 71 2.03 -11.61 -11.63
N ALA A 72 2.30 -10.34 -11.34
CA ALA A 72 3.24 -9.49 -12.03
C ALA A 72 3.87 -8.53 -11.03
N ALA A 73 4.99 -7.91 -11.40
CA ALA A 73 5.73 -7.01 -10.52
C ALA A 73 5.09 -5.63 -10.32
N GLU A 74 3.94 -5.35 -10.92
CA GLU A 74 3.32 -4.03 -10.86
C GLU A 74 1.78 -4.18 -10.79
N PRO A 75 1.08 -3.36 -9.99
CA PRO A 75 -0.36 -3.23 -10.07
C PRO A 75 -0.78 -2.80 -11.50
N PRO A 76 -2.02 -3.11 -11.93
CA PRO A 76 -2.53 -2.58 -13.19
C PRO A 76 -2.53 -1.05 -13.19
N VAL A 77 -2.08 -0.41 -14.28
CA VAL A 77 -2.11 1.06 -14.42
C VAL A 77 -3.52 1.64 -14.28
N ALA A 78 -4.54 0.84 -14.63
CA ALA A 78 -5.95 1.22 -14.57
C ALA A 78 -6.22 2.53 -15.33
N ASP A 79 -6.71 3.58 -14.65
CA ASP A 79 -6.96 4.91 -15.20
C ASP A 79 -5.78 5.88 -15.02
N GLY A 80 -4.63 5.41 -14.53
CA GLY A 80 -3.49 6.24 -14.18
C GLY A 80 -3.64 6.94 -12.83
N GLY A 81 -4.68 6.63 -12.06
CA GLY A 81 -4.95 7.17 -10.73
C GLY A 81 -5.57 6.13 -9.80
N ALA A 82 -6.34 6.60 -8.81
CA ALA A 82 -6.92 5.76 -7.75
C ALA A 82 -8.40 5.40 -7.95
N LEU A 83 -9.07 5.96 -8.98
CA LEU A 83 -10.53 5.84 -9.13
C LEU A 83 -10.96 4.40 -9.37
N THR A 84 -10.25 3.69 -10.24
CA THR A 84 -10.57 2.29 -10.54
C THR A 84 -10.48 1.41 -9.29
N PHE A 85 -9.43 1.57 -8.49
CA PHE A 85 -9.25 0.83 -7.25
C PHE A 85 -10.30 1.19 -6.20
N THR A 86 -10.62 2.47 -6.05
CA THR A 86 -11.70 2.95 -5.16
C THR A 86 -13.04 2.31 -5.52
N GLN A 87 -13.36 2.22 -6.82
CA GLN A 87 -14.58 1.56 -7.29
C GLN A 87 -14.57 0.06 -7.02
N MET A 88 -13.42 -0.62 -7.15
CA MET A 88 -13.28 -2.03 -6.80
C MET A 88 -13.56 -2.25 -5.30
N ILE A 89 -12.94 -1.45 -4.42
CA ILE A 89 -13.14 -1.54 -2.97
C ILE A 89 -14.61 -1.28 -2.62
N ARG A 90 -15.22 -0.24 -3.18
CA ARG A 90 -16.64 0.10 -2.94
C ARG A 90 -17.59 -1.02 -3.37
N ARG A 91 -17.28 -1.72 -4.48
CA ARG A 91 -18.07 -2.87 -4.96
C ARG A 91 -17.90 -4.11 -4.08
N ALA A 92 -16.69 -4.34 -3.56
CA ALA A 92 -16.42 -5.45 -2.65
C ALA A 92 -17.05 -5.23 -1.25
N GLY A 93 -17.18 -3.98 -0.84
CA GLY A 93 -17.63 -3.62 0.51
C GLY A 93 -16.48 -3.60 1.52
N ILE A 94 -16.77 -3.10 2.72
CA ILE A 94 -15.82 -2.97 3.82
C ILE A 94 -16.36 -3.77 5.00
N LEU A 95 -15.49 -4.57 5.62
CA LEU A 95 -15.80 -5.36 6.81
C LEU A 95 -15.11 -4.74 8.03
N ALA A 96 -15.91 -4.29 8.99
CA ALA A 96 -15.38 -3.83 10.27
C ALA A 96 -14.78 -5.01 11.06
N GLN A 97 -13.67 -4.76 11.74
CA GLN A 97 -12.99 -5.72 12.61
C GLN A 97 -13.05 -5.20 14.05
N ASP A 98 -13.15 -6.11 15.02
CA ASP A 98 -13.23 -5.76 16.45
C ASP A 98 -11.85 -5.44 17.04
N GLU A 99 -11.16 -4.48 16.41
CA GLU A 99 -9.89 -3.92 16.88
C GLU A 99 -9.82 -2.42 16.56
N PRO A 100 -9.18 -1.62 17.43
CA PRO A 100 -8.99 -0.21 17.15
C PRO A 100 -8.06 0.00 15.95
N ALA A 101 -8.48 0.86 15.02
CA ALA A 101 -7.61 1.31 13.92
C ALA A 101 -6.38 2.04 14.49
N ARG A 102 -5.21 1.80 13.91
CA ARG A 102 -3.98 2.45 14.33
C ARG A 102 -3.93 3.86 13.75
N THR A 103 -3.87 4.86 14.62
CA THR A 103 -3.65 6.26 14.22
C THR A 103 -2.25 6.68 14.62
N LEU A 104 -1.54 7.34 13.70
CA LEU A 104 -0.28 7.99 14.01
C LEU A 104 -0.56 9.42 14.46
N LEU A 105 -0.21 9.73 15.71
CA LEU A 105 -0.28 11.08 16.24
C LEU A 105 1.06 11.77 15.98
N LEU A 106 1.00 12.98 15.40
CA LEU A 106 2.14 13.83 15.18
C LEU A 106 2.09 14.99 16.19
N PRO A 107 2.80 14.91 17.34
CA PRO A 107 2.68 15.91 18.39
C PRO A 107 3.37 17.24 18.05
N HIS A 108 4.27 17.22 17.08
CA HIS A 108 5.05 18.37 16.62
C HIS A 108 5.26 18.26 15.11
N GLU A 109 5.32 19.40 14.43
CA GLU A 109 5.66 19.45 13.03
C GLU A 109 7.02 18.80 12.74
N PHE A 110 7.10 18.11 11.61
CA PHE A 110 8.34 17.52 11.15
C PHE A 110 8.59 17.92 9.70
N SER A 111 9.77 18.46 9.41
CA SER A 111 10.12 18.95 8.08
C SER A 111 11.43 18.35 7.60
N VAL A 112 11.46 17.90 6.35
CA VAL A 112 12.67 17.43 5.65
C VAL A 112 12.88 18.27 4.41
N TYR A 113 14.13 18.68 4.17
CA TYR A 113 14.54 19.50 3.03
C TYR A 113 15.63 18.80 2.22
N GLU A 114 15.53 18.91 0.89
CA GLU A 114 16.55 18.45 -0.05
C GLU A 114 16.67 19.48 -1.20
N GLY A 115 17.66 20.38 -1.09
CA GLY A 115 17.79 21.50 -2.01
C GLY A 115 16.52 22.38 -2.02
N PRO A 116 15.87 22.61 -3.17
CA PRO A 116 14.62 23.38 -3.24
C PRO A 116 13.37 22.55 -2.90
N LYS A 117 13.49 21.23 -2.67
CA LYS A 117 12.37 20.34 -2.35
C LYS A 117 12.22 20.22 -0.83
N PHE A 118 10.99 20.14 -0.35
CA PHE A 118 10.71 19.88 1.06
C PHE A 118 9.39 19.14 1.23
N ILE A 119 9.26 18.43 2.35
CA ILE A 119 8.01 17.85 2.84
C ILE A 119 7.86 18.27 4.29
N VAL A 120 6.66 18.69 4.67
CA VAL A 120 6.28 18.99 6.06
C VAL A 120 5.10 18.11 6.43
N ALA A 121 5.20 17.44 7.57
CA ALA A 121 4.08 16.83 8.26
C ALA A 121 3.68 17.75 9.42
N LEU A 122 2.39 18.04 9.55
CA LEU A 122 1.79 18.97 10.51
C LEU A 122 0.75 18.24 11.37
#